data_AF-A0A7C4NM13-F1
#
_entry.id   AF-A0A7C4NM13-F1
#
_cell.length_a   1.000
_cell.length_b   1.000
_cell.length_c   1.000
_cell.angle_alpha   90.00
_cell.angle_beta   90.00
_cell.angle_gamma   90.00
#
_symmetry.space_group_name_H-M   'P 1'
#
loop_
_entity.id
_entity.type
_entity.pdbx_description
1 polymer ?
#
loop_
_entity_poly.entity_id
_entity_poly.type
_entity_poly.pdbx_seq_one_letter_code
_entity_poly.pdbx_strand_id
1 'polypeptide(L)' 'MNPDKYDEVPYKYISIIKCVSNDHTADREFQEGDFVGKVIGECPKCGNKLVIDAIYAQYIARKR' A
#
# COMPACT_ATOMS: atom_id res chain seq x y z
N MET A 1 4.47 4.64 29.81
CA MET A 1 4.79 4.35 28.40
C MET A 1 5.69 5.49 27.94
N ASN A 2 6.95 5.20 27.63
CA ASN A 2 7.97 6.23 27.40
C ASN A 2 8.08 6.47 25.88
N PRO A 3 7.69 7.65 25.36
CA PRO A 3 7.61 7.93 23.92
C PRO A 3 8.97 8.02 23.22
N ASP A 4 10.06 8.15 23.98
CA ASP A 4 11.40 8.46 23.47
C ASP A 4 12.23 7.23 23.02
N LYS A 5 11.59 6.06 22.83
CA LYS A 5 12.28 4.79 22.47
C LYS A 5 12.09 4.30 21.04
N TYR A 6 11.32 5.02 20.22
CA TYR A 6 11.24 4.77 18.78
C TYR A 6 12.31 5.60 18.07
N ASP A 7 13.58 5.23 18.28
CA ASP A 7 14.66 5.64 17.39
C ASP A 7 14.25 5.30 15.95
N GLU A 8 14.11 6.36 15.14
CA GLU A 8 13.89 6.49 13.71
C GLU A 8 14.09 5.23 12.84
N VAL A 9 13.25 4.20 12.98
CA VAL A 9 13.27 3.10 12.02
C VAL A 9 12.70 3.65 10.72
N PRO A 10 13.51 3.86 9.66
CA PRO A 10 13.02 4.48 8.45
C PRO A 10 11.94 3.56 7.86
N TYR A 11 10.79 4.14 7.55
CA TYR A 11 9.67 3.43 6.97
C TYR A 11 9.17 4.17 5.73
N LYS A 12 8.51 3.43 4.85
CA LYS A 12 7.77 3.98 3.72
C LYS A 12 6.31 3.54 3.81
N TYR A 13 5.39 4.36 3.33
CA TYR A 13 4.00 3.97 3.21
C TYR A 13 3.79 3.23 1.89
N ILE A 14 3.18 2.06 1.98
CA ILE A 14 2.84 1.22 0.84
C ILE A 14 1.33 1.18 0.67
N SER A 15 0.87 1.40 -0.55
CA SER A 15 -0.51 1.19 -0.98
C SER A 15 -0.61 -0.16 -1.71
N ILE A 16 -1.52 -1.03 -1.27
CA ILE A 16 -1.88 -2.26 -1.96
C ILE A 16 -3.02 -1.97 -2.92
N ILE A 17 -2.81 -2.31 -4.18
CA ILE A 17 -3.78 -2.25 -5.26
C ILE A 17 -4.31 -3.66 -5.48
N LYS A 18 -5.62 -3.82 -5.47
CA LYS A 18 -6.26 -5.12 -5.66
C LYS A 18 -7.43 -5.03 -6.61
N CYS A 19 -7.57 -6.05 -7.45
CA CYS A 19 -8.78 -6.26 -8.24
C CYS A 19 -9.94 -6.63 -7.32
N VAL A 20 -11.11 -6.03 -7.55
CA VAL A 20 -12.34 -6.41 -6.82
C VAL A 20 -12.74 -7.88 -7.02
N SER A 21 -12.28 -8.51 -8.11
CA SER A 21 -12.46 -9.95 -8.37
C SER A 21 -11.30 -10.83 -7.88
N ASN A 22 -10.30 -10.23 -7.22
CA ASN A 22 -9.15 -10.92 -6.64
C ASN A 22 -8.15 -11.56 -7.65
N ASP A 23 -8.23 -11.21 -8.93
CA ASP A 23 -7.36 -11.77 -9.99
C ASP A 23 -5.97 -11.11 -10.09
N HIS A 24 -5.82 -9.93 -9.50
CA HIS A 24 -4.61 -9.12 -9.57
C HIS A 24 -4.38 -8.39 -8.26
N THR A 25 -3.13 -8.40 -7.79
CA THR A 25 -2.65 -7.64 -6.65
C THR A 25 -1.30 -7.05 -7.01
N ALA A 26 -1.07 -5.79 -6.65
CA ALA A 26 0.20 -5.09 -6.80
C ALA A 26 0.41 -4.15 -5.61
N ASP A 27 1.65 -3.84 -5.29
CA ASP A 27 1.99 -2.82 -4.30
C ASP A 27 2.72 -1.66 -4.97
N ARG A 28 2.54 -0.46 -4.41
CA ARG A 28 3.34 0.72 -4.76
C ARG A 28 3.54 1.62 -3.55
N GLU A 29 4.51 2.53 -3.64
CA GLU A 29 4.61 3.59 -2.66
C GLU A 29 3.34 4.46 -2.67
N PHE A 30 2.95 4.88 -1.47
CA PHE A 30 1.81 5.75 -1.26
C PHE A 30 1.96 7.03 -2.09
N GLN A 31 0.85 7.47 -2.68
CA GLN A 31 0.75 8.76 -3.36
C GLN A 31 -0.28 9.62 -2.65
N GLU A 32 -0.05 10.93 -2.63
CA GLU A 32 -0.99 11.87 -2.03
C GLU A 32 -2.41 11.68 -2.60
N GLY A 33 -3.39 11.62 -1.69
CA GLY A 33 -4.78 11.34 -2.04
C GLY A 33 -5.11 9.86 -2.25
N ASP A 34 -4.23 8.91 -1.94
CA ASP A 34 -4.63 7.51 -1.77
C ASP A 34 -5.44 7.33 -0.48
N PHE A 35 -6.53 6.55 -0.59
CA PHE A 35 -7.35 6.12 0.54
C PHE A 35 -7.90 4.73 0.23
N VAL A 36 -8.14 3.94 1.28
CA VAL A 36 -8.71 2.59 1.14
C VAL A 36 -10.09 2.67 0.47
N GLY A 37 -10.29 1.87 -0.58
CA GLY A 37 -11.49 1.85 -1.41
C GLY A 37 -11.45 2.77 -2.64
N LYS A 38 -10.41 3.62 -2.80
CA LYS A 38 -10.23 4.44 -4.01
C LYS A 38 -10.09 3.56 -5.25
N VAL A 39 -10.91 3.80 -6.28
CA VAL A 39 -10.76 3.18 -7.60
C VAL A 39 -9.64 3.88 -8.35
N ILE A 40 -8.68 3.11 -8.86
CA ILE A 40 -7.50 3.66 -9.55
C ILE A 40 -7.36 3.25 -11.01
N GLY A 41 -8.29 2.43 -11.51
CA GLY A 41 -8.31 1.97 -12.89
C GLY A 41 -8.99 0.62 -13.05
N GLU A 42 -8.65 -0.06 -14.14
CA GLU A 42 -9.20 -1.37 -14.53
C GLU A 42 -8.11 -2.45 -14.47
N CYS A 43 -8.52 -3.65 -14.12
CA CYS A 43 -7.66 -4.80 -13.97
C CYS A 43 -7.22 -5.29 -15.34
N PRO A 44 -5.91 -5.42 -15.62
CA PRO A 44 -5.42 -5.84 -16.93
C PRO A 44 -5.77 -7.29 -17.29
N LYS A 45 -6.25 -8.09 -16.33
CA LYS A 45 -6.62 -9.50 -16.53
C LYS A 45 -8.10 -9.73 -16.82
N CYS A 46 -9.00 -8.97 -16.18
CA CYS A 46 -10.44 -9.21 -16.25
C CYS A 46 -11.30 -7.96 -16.49
N GLY A 47 -10.69 -6.77 -16.60
CA GLY A 47 -11.41 -5.51 -16.85
C GLY A 47 -12.18 -4.94 -15.66
N ASN A 48 -12.26 -5.67 -14.53
CA ASN A 48 -12.91 -5.18 -13.31
C ASN A 48 -12.09 -4.10 -12.61
N LYS A 49 -12.71 -3.35 -11.70
CA LYS A 49 -12.07 -2.23 -11.01
C LYS A 49 -10.86 -2.68 -10.17
N LEU A 50 -9.77 -1.90 -10.26
CA LEU A 50 -8.66 -1.93 -9.30
C LEU A 50 -8.91 -0.88 -8.21
N VAL A 51 -8.78 -1.30 -6.96
CA VAL A 51 -8.97 -0.45 -5.78
C VAL A 51 -7.75 -0.45 -4.88
N ILE A 52 -7.56 0.59 -4.08
CA ILE A 52 -6.63 0.56 -2.95
C ILE A 52 -7.24 -0.30 -1.83
N ASP A 53 -6.68 -1.47 -1.59
CA ASP A 53 -7.16 -2.44 -0.60
C ASP A 53 -6.61 -2.15 0.81
N ALA A 54 -5.36 -1.70 0.89
CA ALA A 54 -4.70 -1.40 2.16
C ALA A 54 -3.63 -0.31 1.98
N ILE A 55 -3.37 0.43 3.06
CA ILE A 55 -2.23 1.36 3.17
C ILE A 55 -1.56 1.08 4.51
N TYR A 56 -0.24 0.85 4.50
CA TYR A 56 0.50 0.54 5.73
C TYR A 56 1.94 1.06 5.69
N ALA A 57 2.51 1.28 6.87
CA ALA A 57 3.94 1.58 7.01
C ALA A 57 4.75 0.29 6.91
N GLN A 58 5.72 0.25 6.00
CA GLN A 58 6.69 -0.82 5.86
C GLN A 58 8.05 -0.34 6.34
N TYR A 59 8.60 -1.00 7.35
CA TYR A 59 9.96 -0.73 7.83
C TYR A 59 10.99 -1.08 6.76
N ILE A 60 11.88 -0.14 6.46
CA ILE A 60 13.01 -0.36 5.58
C ILE A 60 14.07 -1.10 6.39
N ALA A 61 14.07 -2.43 6.30
CA ALA A 61 15.16 -3.22 6.85
C ALA A 61 16.47 -2.77 6.19
N ARG A 62 17.44 -2.29 6.98
CA ARG A 62 18.80 -2.06 6.48
C ARG A 62 19.30 -3.36 5.86
N LYS A 63 19.53 -3.39 4.54
CA LYS A 63 20.24 -4.50 3.89
C LYS A 63 21.59 -4.65 4.61
N ARG A 64 21.86 -5.86 5.11
CA ARG A 64 23.18 -6.28 5.61
C ARG A 64 24.20 -6.27 4.47
#